data_AF-A0A9W8XZX5-F1
#
_entry.id   AF-A0A9W8XZX5-F1
#
_cell.length_a   1.000
_cell.length_b   1.000
_cell.length_c   1.000
_cell.angle_alpha   90.00
_cell.angle_beta   90.00
_cell.angle_gamma   90.00
#
_symmetry.space_group_name_H-M   'P 1'
#
loop_
_entity.id
_entity.type
_entity.pdbx_description
1 polymer ?
#
loop_
_entity_poly.entity_id
_entity_poly.type
_entity_poly.pdbx_seq_one_letter_code
_entity_poly.pdbx_strand_id
1 'polypeptide(L)'
;MSTIEALYIFDEQNTPILEHTYIGRPPASSTLLPLYLSHPSPRPSLIYLPNTNPPTLLYSLTQDQLLFLCPCASDTEPLQVLEFLHRVADVLEDFLGSPLLAGKIENHYDVVAQLLSEMVDGGVIACTEPNALRDVVEAPNFMKSLLGGVGLPSATPSSLAPSATPFSLNARPSPRLGPTSATQTTSPVPWRRANVRHTSNEMYVDIVETLEVTLSPSGRPLSAIANGTIAFTAKVSGVPDLLLHLACPGGVDNAVSLPVFHPCVRLNRWKERPGELSFVPPDGRFVLAGYEVDLLGSAALDSFSTATTAKSLPKLNVPATVSVHPSLGPIGSDFEVRLQLNPRFTGKSASPHPSTMAAKGGLGRGLGGAPFSSSGTTAAPAIEDMVIHIPLPSSVRNVTDLRVLRGTGDAAYAPGDQYIEWRISSREIGILMSQDRGGGIGATATLRGTVVGQDVEDESSDALDSGGPVSFSTSTYDYDDDQTTTTTTSHITTPSQSTKQQNADADSKRIKSNKVLMPSCATVSFSVKGWLPSGIKVESLNVDQKRSKGLGSGVTPYKGVKYLCVSRRGVECRC
;
A
#
# COMPACT_ATOMS: atom_id res chain seq x y z
N MET A 1 31.16 7.27 -15.82
CA MET A 1 31.38 6.81 -14.42
C MET A 1 30.45 7.50 -13.42
N SER A 2 29.59 8.43 -13.84
CA SER A 2 28.11 8.40 -13.79
C SER A 2 27.66 9.64 -14.60
N THR A 3 26.43 9.62 -15.13
CA THR A 3 26.09 10.04 -16.52
C THR A 3 24.81 10.86 -16.58
N ILE A 4 24.49 11.58 -15.52
CA ILE A 4 23.30 12.43 -15.50
C ILE A 4 23.65 13.74 -16.23
N GLU A 5 23.04 13.97 -17.39
CA GLU A 5 23.34 15.18 -18.16
C GLU A 5 22.49 16.36 -17.72
N ALA A 6 21.21 16.10 -17.45
CA ALA A 6 20.26 17.10 -16.98
C ALA A 6 19.13 16.45 -16.17
N LEU A 7 18.38 17.30 -15.48
CA LEU A 7 17.07 17.00 -14.92
C LEU A 7 16.06 18.02 -15.45
N TYR A 8 14.96 17.51 -16.01
CA TYR A 8 13.82 18.31 -16.44
C TYR A 8 12.59 17.91 -15.62
N ILE A 9 11.82 18.89 -15.14
CA ILE A 9 10.53 18.63 -14.47
C ILE A 9 9.44 19.39 -15.22
N PHE A 10 8.33 18.70 -15.49
CA PHE A 10 7.15 19.23 -16.13
C PHE A 10 5.93 19.12 -15.21
N ASP A 11 5.01 20.07 -15.35
CA ASP A 11 3.70 20.03 -14.68
C ASP A 11 2.73 19.04 -15.35
N GLU A 12 1.51 18.94 -14.82
CA GLU A 12 0.44 18.07 -15.33
C GLU A 12 0.01 18.44 -16.78
N GLN A 13 0.26 19.68 -17.20
CA GLN A 13 -0.01 20.18 -18.55
C GLN A 13 1.19 19.98 -19.50
N ASN A 14 2.26 19.35 -19.02
CA ASN A 14 3.56 19.19 -19.70
C ASN A 14 4.30 20.51 -19.99
N THR A 15 4.07 21.55 -19.18
CA THR A 15 4.88 22.77 -19.19
C THR A 15 6.19 22.53 -18.44
N PRO A 16 7.36 22.87 -19.00
CA PRO A 16 8.62 22.75 -18.28
C PRO A 16 8.68 23.78 -17.13
N ILE A 17 8.76 23.31 -15.89
CA ILE A 17 8.86 24.14 -14.68
C ILE A 17 10.29 24.18 -14.12
N LEU A 18 11.12 23.21 -14.47
CA LEU A 18 12.54 23.17 -14.11
C LEU A 18 13.36 22.59 -15.27
N GLU A 19 14.44 23.28 -15.60
CA GLU A 19 15.52 22.74 -16.43
C GLU A 19 16.85 22.96 -15.73
N HIS A 20 17.55 21.86 -15.42
CA HIS A 20 18.83 21.91 -14.74
C HIS A 20 19.83 21.00 -15.45
N THR A 21 20.86 21.59 -16.06
CA THR A 21 21.90 20.86 -16.79
C THR A 21 23.14 20.72 -15.92
N TYR A 22 23.59 19.49 -15.68
CA TYR A 22 24.79 19.21 -14.90
C TYR A 22 26.05 19.17 -15.76
N ILE A 23 25.97 18.61 -16.96
CA ILE A 23 27.15 18.44 -17.83
C ILE A 23 26.76 18.40 -19.30
N GLY A 24 27.70 18.82 -20.16
CA GLY A 24 27.60 18.63 -21.60
C GLY A 24 26.53 19.51 -22.25
N ARG A 25 25.87 18.95 -23.27
CA ARG A 25 24.79 19.58 -24.03
C ARG A 25 23.70 18.54 -24.30
N PRO A 26 22.94 18.12 -23.28
CA PRO A 26 21.86 17.15 -23.45
C PRO A 26 20.83 17.66 -24.45
N PRO A 27 20.04 16.77 -25.07
CA PRO A 27 18.86 17.17 -25.81
C PRO A 27 17.94 18.04 -24.95
N ALA A 28 17.40 19.11 -25.53
CA ALA A 28 16.52 20.03 -24.84
C ALA A 28 15.21 19.35 -24.39
N SER A 29 14.62 19.85 -23.31
CA SER A 29 13.30 19.45 -22.79
C SER A 29 12.23 19.43 -23.90
N SER A 30 12.21 20.46 -24.76
CA SER A 30 11.29 20.62 -25.89
C SER A 30 11.47 19.57 -26.98
N THR A 31 12.63 18.92 -27.06
CA THR A 31 12.89 17.79 -27.96
C THR A 31 12.53 16.47 -27.29
N LEU A 32 12.87 16.29 -26.01
CA LEU A 32 12.67 15.03 -25.29
C LEU A 32 11.20 14.76 -24.93
N LEU A 33 10.46 15.79 -24.53
CA LEU A 33 9.07 15.62 -24.09
C LEU A 33 8.18 15.04 -25.21
N PRO A 34 8.19 15.55 -26.47
CA PRO A 34 7.44 14.92 -27.56
C PRO A 34 7.83 13.46 -27.82
N LEU A 35 9.13 13.13 -27.73
CA LEU A 35 9.63 11.76 -27.92
C LEU A 35 9.21 10.81 -26.78
N TYR A 36 9.12 11.32 -25.55
CA TYR A 36 8.56 10.59 -24.43
C TYR A 36 7.06 10.36 -24.63
N LEU A 37 6.31 11.41 -24.97
CA LEU A 37 4.86 11.35 -25.13
C LEU A 37 4.40 10.52 -26.33
N SER A 38 5.24 10.36 -27.36
CA SER A 38 4.93 9.50 -28.52
C SER A 38 4.87 8.00 -28.16
N HIS A 39 5.39 7.59 -27.00
CA HIS A 39 5.22 6.23 -26.52
C HIS A 39 3.83 6.04 -25.90
N PRO A 40 3.14 4.92 -26.19
CA PRO A 40 1.80 4.65 -25.68
C PRO A 40 1.82 4.42 -24.16
N SER A 41 0.70 4.72 -23.49
CA SER A 41 0.50 4.39 -22.08
C SER A 41 0.15 2.91 -21.92
N PRO A 42 0.68 2.18 -20.92
CA PRO A 42 1.63 2.62 -19.89
C PRO A 42 3.06 2.77 -20.43
N ARG A 43 3.73 3.88 -20.08
CA ARG A 43 5.09 4.19 -20.53
C ARG A 43 6.13 3.56 -19.60
N PRO A 44 7.21 2.97 -20.14
CA PRO A 44 8.29 2.46 -19.31
C PRO A 44 9.12 3.60 -18.71
N SER A 45 9.68 3.39 -17.52
CA SER A 45 10.54 4.36 -16.83
C SER A 45 11.89 4.59 -17.52
N LEU A 46 12.24 3.77 -18.51
CA LEU A 46 13.45 3.90 -19.33
C LEU A 46 13.08 3.73 -20.81
N ILE A 47 13.44 4.71 -21.63
CA ILE A 47 13.24 4.71 -23.08
C ILE A 47 14.57 4.98 -23.78
N TYR A 48 14.91 4.17 -24.79
CA TYR A 48 16.05 4.44 -25.66
C TYR A 48 15.63 5.29 -26.85
N LEU A 49 16.30 6.43 -27.06
CA LEU A 49 16.02 7.41 -28.10
C LEU A 49 17.17 7.44 -29.13
N PRO A 50 17.17 6.56 -30.15
CA PRO A 50 18.27 6.44 -31.10
C PRO A 50 18.43 7.64 -32.02
N ASN A 51 17.37 8.43 -32.23
CA ASN A 51 17.34 9.56 -33.16
C ASN A 51 17.78 10.89 -32.53
N THR A 52 18.15 10.87 -31.24
CA THR A 52 18.81 12.00 -30.60
C THR A 52 20.28 12.03 -30.98
N ASN A 53 20.93 13.18 -30.88
CA ASN A 53 22.35 13.33 -31.17
C ASN A 53 23.07 13.93 -29.96
N PRO A 54 23.81 13.15 -29.17
CA PRO A 54 24.00 11.68 -29.29
C PRO A 54 22.74 10.87 -28.96
N PRO A 55 22.67 9.57 -29.37
CA PRO A 55 21.63 8.66 -28.91
C PRO A 55 21.53 8.63 -27.38
N THR A 56 20.32 8.74 -26.85
CA THR A 56 20.08 9.04 -25.43
C THR A 56 19.21 7.98 -24.77
N LEU A 57 19.59 7.54 -23.58
CA LEU A 57 18.72 6.83 -22.64
C LEU A 57 17.95 7.87 -21.83
N LEU A 58 16.63 7.82 -21.90
CA LEU A 58 15.73 8.74 -21.20
C LEU A 58 15.08 8.01 -20.04
N TYR A 59 15.43 8.43 -18.82
CA TYR A 59 14.82 7.95 -17.58
C TYR A 59 13.66 8.86 -17.19
N SER A 60 12.58 8.27 -16.65
CA SER A 60 11.39 9.02 -16.26
C SER A 60 10.79 8.54 -14.95
N LEU A 61 10.25 9.50 -14.20
CA LEU A 61 9.47 9.30 -12.98
C LEU A 61 8.25 10.23 -13.03
N THR A 62 7.09 9.73 -12.62
CA THR A 62 5.91 10.57 -12.37
C THR A 62 5.60 10.55 -10.88
N GLN A 63 5.65 11.71 -10.23
CA GLN A 63 5.37 11.87 -8.80
C GLN A 63 4.56 13.14 -8.57
N ASP A 64 3.48 13.04 -7.79
CA ASP A 64 2.53 14.15 -7.55
C ASP A 64 2.06 14.88 -8.81
N GLN A 65 1.83 14.10 -9.88
CA GLN A 65 1.46 14.58 -11.23
C GLN A 65 2.53 15.42 -11.94
N LEU A 66 3.76 15.46 -11.41
CA LEU A 66 4.92 16.05 -12.06
C LEU A 66 5.69 14.96 -12.81
N LEU A 67 6.11 15.27 -14.04
CA LEU A 67 6.94 14.38 -14.85
C LEU A 67 8.41 14.81 -14.74
N PHE A 68 9.25 13.90 -14.26
CA PHE A 68 10.70 14.06 -14.21
C PHE A 68 11.30 13.32 -15.40
N LEU A 69 12.18 13.98 -16.15
CA LEU A 69 12.96 13.40 -17.23
C LEU A 69 14.45 13.61 -16.98
N CYS A 70 15.23 12.54 -17.13
CA CYS A 70 16.68 12.54 -16.95
C CYS A 70 17.36 11.88 -18.16
N PRO A 71 17.94 12.65 -19.10
CA PRO A 71 18.71 12.10 -20.21
C PRO A 71 20.13 11.66 -19.80
N CYS A 72 20.57 10.54 -20.36
CA CYS A 72 21.92 10.01 -20.25
C CYS A 72 22.38 9.49 -21.64
N ALA A 73 23.42 10.06 -22.25
CA ALA A 73 23.91 9.57 -23.55
C ALA A 73 24.95 8.44 -23.46
N SER A 74 25.35 8.06 -22.25
CA SER A 74 26.33 7.00 -22.01
C SER A 74 25.74 5.86 -21.20
N ASP A 75 26.28 4.67 -21.42
CA ASP A 75 25.84 3.47 -20.72
C ASP A 75 26.02 3.62 -19.20
N THR A 76 24.97 3.28 -18.44
CA THR A 76 24.90 3.48 -16.99
C THR A 76 23.93 2.51 -16.37
N GLU A 77 24.23 2.13 -15.13
CA GLU A 77 23.38 1.27 -14.33
C GLU A 77 21.97 1.88 -14.18
N PRO A 78 20.93 1.31 -14.82
CA PRO A 78 19.63 1.95 -14.91
C PRO A 78 18.98 2.23 -13.55
N LEU A 79 19.18 1.30 -12.60
CA LEU A 79 18.63 1.42 -11.25
C LEU A 79 19.23 2.59 -10.48
N GLN A 80 20.49 2.96 -10.74
CA GLN A 80 21.13 4.10 -10.10
C GLN A 80 20.43 5.42 -10.47
N VAL A 81 20.09 5.61 -11.75
CA VAL A 81 19.43 6.83 -12.24
C VAL A 81 17.97 6.88 -11.80
N LEU A 82 17.27 5.75 -11.83
CA LEU A 82 15.89 5.66 -11.34
C LEU A 82 15.80 5.94 -9.83
N GLU A 83 16.68 5.34 -9.03
CA GLU A 83 16.76 5.64 -7.59
C GLU A 83 17.09 7.11 -7.33
N PHE A 84 17.99 7.69 -8.12
CA PHE A 84 18.29 9.11 -8.04
C PHE A 84 17.05 9.99 -8.29
N LEU A 85 16.24 9.69 -9.31
CA LEU A 85 15.00 10.44 -9.56
C LEU A 85 14.05 10.39 -8.37
N HIS A 86 13.88 9.21 -7.76
CA HIS A 86 13.10 9.07 -6.53
C HIS A 86 13.70 9.88 -5.38
N ARG A 87 15.02 9.85 -5.21
CA ARG A 87 15.72 10.65 -4.17
C ARG A 87 15.58 12.15 -4.38
N VAL A 88 15.59 12.63 -5.62
CA VAL A 88 15.33 14.05 -5.93
C VAL A 88 13.93 14.42 -5.47
N ALA A 89 12.93 13.62 -5.82
CA ALA A 89 11.56 13.91 -5.41
C ALA A 89 11.39 13.89 -3.87
N ASP A 90 11.97 12.90 -3.18
CA ASP A 90 11.98 12.82 -1.71
C ASP A 90 12.65 14.05 -1.07
N VAL A 91 13.81 14.47 -1.59
CA VAL A 91 14.54 15.66 -1.10
C VAL A 91 13.73 16.93 -1.34
N LEU A 92 13.13 17.09 -2.52
CA LEU A 92 12.27 18.24 -2.82
C LEU A 92 11.06 18.29 -1.89
N GLU A 93 10.43 17.15 -1.59
CA GLU A 93 9.35 17.08 -0.60
C GLU A 93 9.81 17.40 0.82
N ASP A 94 10.99 16.95 1.23
CA ASP A 94 11.52 17.23 2.58
C ASP A 94 11.84 18.74 2.78
N PHE A 95 12.23 19.44 1.71
CA PHE A 95 12.58 20.86 1.76
C PHE A 95 11.39 21.80 1.46
N LEU A 96 10.53 21.44 0.50
CA LEU A 96 9.41 22.26 0.03
C LEU A 96 8.04 21.82 0.60
N GLY A 97 8.00 20.66 1.24
CA GLY A 97 6.81 20.03 1.83
C GLY A 97 6.03 19.17 0.84
N SER A 98 5.47 18.07 1.34
CA SER A 98 4.58 17.15 0.60
C SER A 98 3.11 17.64 0.57
N PRO A 99 2.32 17.37 -0.49
CA PRO A 99 2.77 16.85 -1.79
C PRO A 99 3.60 17.90 -2.54
N LEU A 100 4.47 17.44 -3.42
CA LEU A 100 5.26 18.29 -4.32
C LEU A 100 4.33 18.92 -5.37
N LEU A 101 4.34 20.24 -5.48
CA LEU A 101 3.50 20.98 -6.41
C LEU A 101 4.37 21.85 -7.31
N ALA A 102 3.95 22.06 -8.57
CA ALA A 102 4.67 22.91 -9.52
C ALA A 102 4.99 24.29 -8.93
N GLY A 103 3.98 24.97 -8.37
CA GLY A 103 4.18 26.28 -7.74
C GLY A 103 5.11 26.27 -6.52
N LYS A 104 5.32 25.14 -5.83
CA LYS A 104 6.32 25.05 -4.74
C LYS A 104 7.74 25.07 -5.29
N ILE A 105 7.98 24.41 -6.41
CA ILE A 105 9.28 24.38 -7.10
C ILE A 105 9.60 25.77 -7.67
N GLU A 106 8.65 26.37 -8.38
CA GLU A 106 8.83 27.69 -9.02
C GLU A 106 9.09 28.81 -8.00
N ASN A 107 8.37 28.82 -6.88
CA ASN A 107 8.52 29.85 -5.85
C ASN A 107 9.82 29.72 -5.02
N HIS A 108 10.52 28.59 -5.10
CA HIS A 108 11.74 28.30 -4.30
C HIS A 108 12.88 27.78 -5.18
N TYR A 109 12.98 28.30 -6.40
CA TYR A 109 13.98 27.86 -7.38
C TYR A 109 15.42 27.99 -6.86
N ASP A 110 15.70 29.00 -6.02
CA ASP A 110 16.99 29.21 -5.36
C ASP A 110 17.39 28.03 -4.47
N VAL A 111 16.45 27.51 -3.67
CA VAL A 111 16.67 26.32 -2.83
C VAL A 111 16.81 25.07 -3.70
N VAL A 112 15.96 24.92 -4.72
CA VAL A 112 16.01 23.78 -5.65
C VAL A 112 17.36 23.73 -6.38
N ALA A 113 17.84 24.86 -6.89
CA ALA A 113 19.13 24.91 -7.59
C ALA A 113 20.31 24.54 -6.67
N GLN A 114 20.29 24.98 -5.41
CA GLN A 114 21.30 24.57 -4.43
C GLN A 114 21.25 23.07 -4.16
N LEU A 115 20.06 22.51 -3.93
CA LEU A 115 19.88 21.07 -3.71
C LEU A 115 20.42 20.25 -4.88
N LEU A 116 20.02 20.56 -6.10
CA LEU A 116 20.46 19.81 -7.28
C LEU A 116 21.99 19.88 -7.47
N SER A 117 22.58 21.05 -7.23
CA SER A 117 24.05 21.25 -7.32
C SER A 117 24.82 20.45 -6.26
N GLU A 118 24.24 20.23 -5.07
CA GLU A 118 24.85 19.41 -4.02
C GLU A 118 24.58 17.90 -4.24
N MET A 119 23.45 17.57 -4.86
CA MET A 119 23.06 16.19 -5.15
C MET A 119 23.87 15.56 -6.29
N VAL A 120 24.29 16.37 -7.26
CA VAL A 120 25.06 15.91 -8.43
C VAL A 120 26.20 16.88 -8.74
N ASP A 121 27.43 16.35 -8.74
CA ASP A 121 28.63 17.10 -9.14
C ASP A 121 29.13 16.60 -10.51
N GLY A 122 29.07 17.47 -11.52
CA GLY A 122 29.56 17.15 -12.87
C GLY A 122 28.93 15.90 -13.50
N GLY A 123 27.65 15.63 -13.19
CA GLY A 123 26.91 14.45 -13.66
C GLY A 123 27.08 13.19 -12.80
N VAL A 124 27.87 13.27 -11.72
CA VAL A 124 28.05 12.19 -10.74
C VAL A 124 27.17 12.44 -9.52
N ILE A 125 26.31 11.48 -9.18
CA ILE A 125 25.49 11.53 -7.97
C ILE A 125 26.42 11.57 -6.74
N ALA A 126 26.29 12.62 -5.94
CA ALA A 126 27.13 12.90 -4.78
C ALA A 126 26.33 12.70 -3.47
N CYS A 127 25.62 13.72 -2.98
CA CYS A 127 24.91 13.67 -1.70
C CYS A 127 23.40 13.68 -1.87
N THR A 128 22.73 12.55 -1.65
CA THR A 128 21.26 12.43 -1.77
C THR A 128 20.55 12.28 -0.43
N GLU A 129 21.27 12.45 0.68
CA GLU A 129 20.75 12.27 2.04
C GLU A 129 20.17 13.60 2.57
N PRO A 130 18.86 13.71 2.85
CA PRO A 130 18.23 14.98 3.23
C PRO A 130 18.86 15.64 4.46
N ASN A 131 19.23 14.84 5.47
CA ASN A 131 19.87 15.36 6.68
C ASN A 131 21.27 15.93 6.45
N ALA A 132 22.02 15.41 5.46
CA ALA A 132 23.31 15.96 5.07
C ALA A 132 23.11 17.23 4.24
N LEU A 133 22.14 17.23 3.32
CA LEU A 133 21.78 18.41 2.52
C LEU A 133 21.35 19.59 3.40
N ARG A 134 20.65 19.35 4.52
CA ARG A 134 20.26 20.39 5.49
C ARG A 134 21.43 21.08 6.20
N ASP A 135 22.65 20.55 6.11
CA ASP A 135 23.85 21.18 6.67
C ASP A 135 24.56 22.11 5.66
N VAL A 136 24.31 21.93 4.36
CA VAL A 136 24.98 22.68 3.27
C VAL A 136 24.03 23.61 2.52
N VAL A 137 22.73 23.30 2.45
CA VAL A 137 21.71 24.10 1.76
C VAL A 137 21.04 25.06 2.74
N GLU A 138 21.08 26.34 2.42
CA GLU A 138 20.42 27.40 3.18
C GLU A 138 18.94 27.48 2.79
N ALA A 139 18.13 26.58 3.32
CA ALA A 139 16.68 26.67 3.17
C ALA A 139 16.08 27.62 4.23
N PRO A 140 15.15 28.52 3.86
CA PRO A 140 14.29 29.18 4.84
C PRO A 140 13.67 28.12 5.76
N ASN A 141 13.67 28.34 7.07
CA ASN A 141 13.16 27.38 8.05
C ASN A 141 11.62 27.19 7.92
N PHE A 142 11.15 26.50 6.87
CA PHE A 142 9.74 26.25 6.56
C PHE A 142 9.05 25.39 7.64
N MET A 143 9.81 24.60 8.39
CA MET A 143 9.29 23.77 9.49
C MET A 143 8.67 24.56 10.65
N LYS A 144 8.80 25.90 10.72
CA LYS A 144 8.07 26.72 11.69
C LYS A 144 6.63 27.05 11.27
N SER A 145 6.28 26.91 10.00
CA SER A 145 4.93 27.27 9.51
C SER A 145 3.87 26.21 9.82
N LEU A 146 4.27 24.93 9.91
CA LEU A 146 3.35 23.80 10.16
C LEU A 146 3.15 23.44 11.64
N LEU A 147 3.78 24.17 12.58
CA LEU A 147 3.67 23.91 14.02
C LEU A 147 3.31 25.17 14.83
N GLY A 148 2.39 26.01 14.35
CA GLY A 148 2.03 27.23 15.09
C GLY A 148 0.84 28.04 14.59
N GLY A 149 -0.02 27.49 13.74
CA GLY A 149 -1.17 28.20 13.16
C GLY A 149 -2.43 28.20 14.03
N VAL A 150 -2.36 28.60 15.30
CA VAL A 150 -3.52 29.13 16.07
C VAL A 150 -2.99 30.17 17.06
N GLY A 151 -3.35 31.43 16.85
CA GLY A 151 -2.82 32.57 17.59
C GLY A 151 -3.20 32.59 19.07
N LEU A 152 -2.20 32.73 19.93
CA LEU A 152 -2.30 33.31 21.27
C LEU A 152 -1.02 34.12 21.55
N PRO A 153 -1.10 35.39 21.99
CA PRO A 153 0.09 36.17 22.33
C PRO A 153 0.54 35.78 23.74
N SER A 154 1.67 35.07 23.86
CA SER A 154 2.32 34.86 25.15
C SER A 154 3.76 35.34 25.09
N ALA A 155 3.97 36.52 25.64
CA ALA A 155 5.28 37.10 25.89
C ALA A 155 6.00 36.33 27.00
N THR A 156 7.15 35.74 26.71
CA THR A 156 8.22 35.52 27.69
C THR A 156 9.58 35.68 26.99
N PRO A 157 10.50 36.50 27.53
CA PRO A 157 11.74 36.85 26.86
C PRO A 157 12.79 35.76 27.03
N SER A 158 13.37 35.28 25.93
CA SER A 158 14.62 34.53 25.99
C SER A 158 15.77 35.51 26.22
N SER A 159 16.29 35.50 27.44
CA SER A 159 17.49 36.25 27.84
C SER A 159 18.74 35.65 27.18
N LEU A 160 19.24 36.28 26.12
CA LEU A 160 20.63 36.18 25.70
C LEU A 160 21.37 37.38 26.28
N ALA A 161 22.28 37.14 27.22
CA ALA A 161 23.20 38.14 27.73
C ALA A 161 24.26 38.48 26.65
N PRO A 162 24.56 39.78 26.38
CA PRO A 162 25.64 40.14 25.50
C PRO A 162 26.94 40.26 26.31
N SER A 163 27.94 39.42 26.01
CA SER A 163 29.31 39.66 26.46
C SER A 163 29.90 40.80 25.63
N ALA A 164 30.27 41.88 26.32
CA ALA A 164 30.88 43.07 25.77
C ALA A 164 32.27 42.79 25.19
N THR A 165 32.44 43.04 23.90
CA THR A 165 33.74 43.38 23.29
C THR A 165 33.54 44.63 22.43
N PRO A 166 34.46 45.62 22.52
CA PRO A 166 34.25 46.91 21.86
C PRO A 166 34.47 46.82 20.35
N PHE A 167 33.60 47.53 19.64
CA PHE A 167 33.59 47.73 18.19
C PHE A 167 34.95 48.21 17.66
N SER A 168 35.52 47.47 16.71
CA SER A 168 36.56 47.98 15.81
C SER A 168 36.04 47.89 14.38
N LEU A 169 35.77 49.07 13.81
CA LEU A 169 35.38 49.26 12.41
C LEU A 169 36.66 49.24 11.58
N ASN A 170 37.05 48.07 11.05
CA ASN A 170 37.93 47.94 9.88
C ASN A 170 38.10 46.46 9.51
N ALA A 171 37.33 46.00 8.51
CA ALA A 171 37.73 45.05 7.46
C ALA A 171 36.49 44.40 6.85
N ARG A 172 36.19 44.77 5.61
CA ARG A 172 35.30 44.04 4.71
C ARG A 172 35.92 42.65 4.46
N PRO A 173 35.27 41.51 4.76
CA PRO A 173 35.81 40.22 4.36
C PRO A 173 35.51 40.00 2.87
N SER A 174 36.55 40.07 2.04
CA SER A 174 36.53 39.43 0.73
C SER A 174 36.34 37.92 0.91
N PRO A 175 35.64 37.21 -0.01
CA PRO A 175 35.45 35.77 0.11
C PRO A 175 36.82 35.11 -0.10
N ARG A 176 37.40 34.55 0.95
CA ARG A 176 38.57 33.69 0.85
C ARG A 176 38.09 32.25 0.73
N LEU A 177 38.27 31.68 -0.47
CA LEU A 177 38.30 30.24 -0.71
C LEU A 177 39.53 29.67 0.04
N GLY A 178 39.31 29.21 1.27
CA GLY A 178 40.28 28.50 2.09
C GLY A 178 39.53 27.73 3.16
N PRO A 179 40.01 26.55 3.58
CA PRO A 179 39.27 25.69 4.49
C PRO A 179 39.16 26.38 5.85
N THR A 180 37.93 26.79 6.21
CA THR A 180 37.64 27.30 7.54
C THR A 180 37.81 26.17 8.54
N SER A 181 38.89 26.23 9.34
CA SER A 181 39.07 25.40 10.53
C SER A 181 38.14 25.91 11.65
N ALA A 182 36.83 25.76 11.44
CA ALA A 182 35.93 25.47 12.54
C ALA A 182 35.99 23.95 12.69
N THR A 183 36.20 23.45 13.90
CA THR A 183 36.00 22.04 14.23
C THR A 183 34.51 21.71 14.07
N GLN A 184 34.06 21.60 12.81
CA GLN A 184 32.81 20.97 12.47
C GLN A 184 32.92 19.56 13.02
N THR A 185 32.14 19.27 14.06
CA THR A 185 31.94 17.91 14.54
C THR A 185 31.24 17.17 13.41
N THR A 186 32.02 16.63 12.47
CA THR A 186 31.50 15.85 11.35
C THR A 186 30.76 14.66 11.93
N SER A 187 29.55 14.41 11.42
CA SER A 187 28.80 13.26 11.86
C SER A 187 29.55 11.98 11.48
N PRO A 188 29.55 10.94 12.34
CA PRO A 188 30.12 9.64 11.98
C PRO A 188 29.35 8.92 10.86
N VAL A 189 28.15 9.41 10.49
CA VAL A 189 27.29 8.82 9.46
C VAL A 189 26.63 9.91 8.61
N PRO A 190 26.41 9.69 7.30
CA PRO A 190 25.88 10.72 6.41
C PRO A 190 24.40 11.05 6.65
N TRP A 191 23.59 10.07 7.07
CA TRP A 191 22.13 10.24 7.23
C TRP A 191 21.69 10.90 8.55
N ARG A 192 22.63 11.25 9.45
CA ARG A 192 22.30 11.86 10.74
C ARG A 192 23.29 12.97 11.06
N ARG A 193 22.83 14.10 11.60
CA ARG A 193 23.70 15.21 12.03
C ARG A 193 24.29 14.98 13.43
N ALA A 194 25.48 15.52 13.69
CA ALA A 194 26.13 15.40 15.00
C ALA A 194 25.45 16.25 16.10
N ASN A 195 24.88 17.40 15.72
CA ASN A 195 24.40 18.45 16.63
C ASN A 195 22.87 18.51 16.74
N VAL A 196 22.16 17.39 16.52
CA VAL A 196 20.71 17.31 16.67
C VAL A 196 20.32 17.60 18.12
N ARG A 197 19.33 18.47 18.34
CA ARG A 197 18.79 18.81 19.65
C ARG A 197 17.27 18.83 19.60
N HIS A 198 16.64 18.09 20.51
CA HIS A 198 15.20 18.07 20.71
C HIS A 198 14.87 18.44 22.15
N THR A 199 13.73 19.11 22.35
CA THR A 199 13.23 19.47 23.68
C THR A 199 12.71 18.24 24.43
N SER A 200 12.07 17.32 23.72
CA SER A 200 11.69 15.99 24.20
C SER A 200 12.37 14.92 23.34
N ASN A 201 12.84 13.83 23.98
CA ASN A 201 13.44 12.71 23.26
C ASN A 201 12.39 11.61 23.10
N GLU A 202 12.03 11.26 21.86
CA GLU A 202 10.95 10.33 21.56
C GLU A 202 11.31 9.43 20.37
N MET A 203 10.88 8.18 20.44
CA MET A 203 11.06 7.18 19.40
C MET A 203 9.76 6.41 19.19
N TYR A 204 9.37 6.22 17.93
CA TYR A 204 8.17 5.47 17.57
C TYR A 204 8.49 4.44 16.49
N VAL A 205 7.96 3.23 16.66
CA VAL A 205 8.03 2.14 15.67
C VAL A 205 6.63 1.84 15.18
N ASP A 206 6.35 2.15 13.93
CA ASP A 206 5.09 1.82 13.27
C ASP A 206 5.34 0.67 12.30
N ILE A 207 4.78 -0.50 12.59
CA ILE A 207 4.81 -1.63 11.66
C ILE A 207 3.47 -1.71 10.94
N VAL A 208 3.53 -1.59 9.61
CA VAL A 208 2.37 -1.64 8.71
C VAL A 208 2.51 -2.84 7.79
N GLU A 209 1.54 -3.73 7.79
CA GLU A 209 1.48 -4.88 6.89
C GLU A 209 0.34 -4.74 5.89
N THR A 210 0.65 -4.88 4.61
CA THR A 210 -0.33 -5.03 3.54
C THR A 210 -0.60 -6.50 3.31
N LEU A 211 -1.85 -6.93 3.48
CA LEU A 211 -2.24 -8.33 3.32
C LEU A 211 -2.84 -8.60 1.93
N GLU A 212 -2.27 -9.60 1.26
CA GLU A 212 -2.73 -10.14 -0.02
C GLU A 212 -2.99 -11.64 0.11
N VAL A 213 -4.20 -12.08 -0.23
CA VAL A 213 -4.67 -13.45 -0.12
C VAL A 213 -5.51 -13.78 -1.35
N THR A 214 -5.19 -14.87 -2.02
CA THR A 214 -6.02 -15.43 -3.09
C THR A 214 -6.62 -16.75 -2.64
N LEU A 215 -7.94 -16.85 -2.69
CA LEU A 215 -8.70 -18.05 -2.38
C LEU A 215 -9.26 -18.67 -3.68
N SER A 216 -9.25 -20.00 -3.75
CA SER A 216 -9.97 -20.75 -4.77
C SER A 216 -11.49 -20.66 -4.55
N PRO A 217 -12.31 -21.08 -5.54
CA PRO A 217 -13.77 -21.16 -5.38
C PRO A 217 -14.22 -22.06 -4.23
N SER A 218 -13.41 -23.06 -3.85
CA SER A 218 -13.65 -23.91 -2.69
C SER A 218 -13.32 -23.25 -1.34
N GLY A 219 -12.83 -22.01 -1.33
CA GLY A 219 -12.40 -21.28 -0.14
C GLY A 219 -11.00 -21.66 0.34
N ARG A 220 -10.25 -22.44 -0.44
CA ARG A 220 -8.89 -22.86 -0.10
C ARG A 220 -7.89 -21.76 -0.46
N PRO A 221 -6.93 -21.42 0.42
CA PRO A 221 -5.88 -20.46 0.07
C PRO A 221 -4.96 -21.01 -1.02
N LEU A 222 -4.76 -20.21 -2.06
CA LEU A 222 -3.79 -20.42 -3.15
C LEU A 222 -2.51 -19.62 -2.91
N SER A 223 -2.64 -18.42 -2.36
CA SER A 223 -1.53 -17.55 -1.96
C SER A 223 -1.96 -16.73 -0.74
N ALA A 224 -1.03 -16.47 0.19
CA ALA A 224 -1.25 -15.55 1.30
C ALA A 224 0.07 -14.90 1.71
N ILE A 225 0.24 -13.63 1.36
CA ILE A 225 1.47 -12.86 1.53
C ILE A 225 1.17 -11.62 2.37
N ALA A 226 2.04 -11.32 3.33
CA ALA A 226 2.04 -10.07 4.06
C ALA A 226 3.29 -9.25 3.73
N ASN A 227 3.10 -8.10 3.12
CA ASN A 227 4.16 -7.14 2.81
C ASN A 227 4.26 -6.12 3.94
N GLY A 228 5.35 -6.18 4.72
CA GLY A 228 5.57 -5.36 5.89
C GLY A 228 6.49 -4.18 5.65
N THR A 229 6.19 -3.06 6.30
CA THR A 229 7.03 -1.86 6.36
C THR A 229 7.18 -1.43 7.82
N ILE A 230 8.42 -1.25 8.26
CA ILE A 230 8.78 -0.71 9.56
C ILE A 230 9.13 0.77 9.37
N ALA A 231 8.17 1.65 9.64
CA ALA A 231 8.42 3.08 9.71
C ALA A 231 8.93 3.44 11.12
N PHE A 232 10.01 4.22 11.17
CA PHE A 232 10.62 4.65 12.43
C PHE A 232 10.59 6.16 12.51
N THR A 233 10.23 6.69 13.68
CA THR A 233 10.36 8.11 13.99
C THR A 233 11.37 8.29 15.10
N ALA A 234 12.46 9.01 14.84
CA ALA A 234 13.50 9.32 15.82
C ALA A 234 13.54 10.84 16.05
N LYS A 235 13.05 11.29 17.22
CA LYS A 235 13.24 12.67 17.69
C LYS A 235 14.13 12.63 18.90
N VAL A 236 15.43 12.38 18.70
CA VAL A 236 16.38 12.14 19.80
C VAL A 236 17.59 13.04 19.61
N SER A 237 18.09 13.65 20.68
CA SER A 237 19.25 14.53 20.62
C SER A 237 20.56 13.75 20.41
N GLY A 238 21.55 14.38 19.78
CA GLY A 238 22.85 13.80 19.50
C GLY A 238 22.82 12.71 18.43
N VAL A 239 23.70 11.72 18.57
CA VAL A 239 23.88 10.55 17.70
C VAL A 239 23.61 9.29 18.52
N PRO A 240 22.35 8.81 18.60
CA PRO A 240 21.99 7.62 19.35
C PRO A 240 22.32 6.37 18.53
N ASP A 241 22.85 5.36 19.21
CA ASP A 241 23.03 4.02 18.66
C ASP A 241 21.93 3.13 19.23
N LEU A 242 21.10 2.58 18.35
CA LEU A 242 19.89 1.87 18.69
C LEU A 242 20.01 0.37 18.40
N LEU A 243 19.31 -0.42 19.21
CA LEU A 243 19.12 -1.85 19.00
C LEU A 243 17.63 -2.18 19.13
N LEU A 244 17.00 -2.53 18.00
CA LEU A 244 15.61 -2.96 17.92
C LEU A 244 15.57 -4.48 17.80
N HIS A 245 14.84 -5.13 18.69
CA HIS A 245 14.60 -6.57 18.68
C HIS A 245 13.20 -6.85 18.17
N LEU A 246 13.12 -7.63 17.09
CA LEU A 246 11.89 -8.16 16.53
C LEU A 246 11.73 -9.62 16.94
N ALA A 247 10.51 -10.01 17.27
CA ALA A 247 10.15 -11.39 17.54
C ALA A 247 9.00 -11.80 16.62
N CYS A 248 9.00 -13.05 16.19
CA CYS A 248 7.96 -13.66 15.37
C CYS A 248 7.70 -15.10 15.85
N PRO A 249 6.45 -15.58 15.88
CA PRO A 249 6.17 -17.00 16.04
C PRO A 249 6.96 -17.82 15.01
N GLY A 250 7.65 -18.87 15.43
CA GLY A 250 8.50 -19.68 14.54
C GLY A 250 9.90 -19.10 14.25
N GLY A 251 10.22 -17.91 14.78
CA GLY A 251 11.51 -17.24 14.59
C GLY A 251 11.50 -16.31 13.38
N VAL A 252 12.22 -15.18 13.50
CA VAL A 252 12.26 -14.15 12.44
C VAL A 252 12.91 -14.67 11.16
N ASP A 253 13.96 -15.49 11.28
CA ASP A 253 14.69 -16.06 10.14
C ASP A 253 13.82 -16.95 9.22
N ASN A 254 12.83 -17.64 9.81
CA ASN A 254 11.92 -18.51 9.06
C ASN A 254 10.71 -17.76 8.49
N ALA A 255 10.35 -16.63 9.09
CA ALA A 255 9.14 -15.90 8.74
C ALA A 255 9.41 -14.77 7.73
N VAL A 256 10.52 -14.05 7.88
CA VAL A 256 10.83 -12.87 7.07
C VAL A 256 11.61 -13.27 5.81
N SER A 257 11.00 -13.03 4.64
CA SER A 257 11.63 -13.10 3.33
C SER A 257 11.97 -11.71 2.80
N LEU A 258 12.96 -11.66 1.89
CA LEU A 258 13.34 -10.47 1.11
C LEU A 258 13.48 -9.16 1.93
N PRO A 259 14.21 -9.15 3.07
CA PRO A 259 14.30 -7.95 3.88
C PRO A 259 15.11 -6.87 3.15
N VAL A 260 14.53 -5.67 3.08
CA VAL A 260 15.17 -4.45 2.58
C VAL A 260 15.41 -3.53 3.76
N PHE A 261 16.62 -3.02 3.91
CA PHE A 261 16.99 -2.17 5.05
C PHE A 261 17.39 -0.78 4.61
N HIS A 262 17.07 0.21 5.45
CA HIS A 262 17.70 1.52 5.37
C HIS A 262 19.23 1.39 5.54
N PRO A 263 20.05 2.20 4.85
CA PRO A 263 21.51 2.18 4.98
C PRO A 263 22.04 2.33 6.42
N CYS A 264 21.22 2.85 7.33
CA CYS A 264 21.58 2.97 8.74
C CYS A 264 21.71 1.64 9.48
N VAL A 265 21.15 0.56 8.94
CA VAL A 265 21.15 -0.78 9.55
C VAL A 265 22.46 -1.51 9.26
N ARG A 266 23.07 -2.03 10.33
CA ARG A 266 24.30 -2.82 10.23
C ARG A 266 23.98 -4.25 9.80
N LEU A 267 24.09 -4.51 8.49
CA LEU A 267 23.75 -5.80 7.88
C LEU A 267 24.47 -7.00 8.51
N ASN A 268 25.73 -6.85 8.93
CA ASN A 268 26.46 -7.94 9.59
C ASN A 268 25.80 -8.38 10.88
N ARG A 269 25.23 -7.44 11.67
CA ARG A 269 24.54 -7.77 12.91
C ARG A 269 23.25 -8.56 12.64
N TRP A 270 22.49 -8.13 11.63
CA TRP A 270 21.29 -8.84 11.19
C TRP A 270 21.60 -10.27 10.72
N LYS A 271 22.64 -10.43 9.88
CA LYS A 271 23.08 -11.75 9.38
C LYS A 271 23.49 -12.71 10.50
N GLU A 272 24.16 -12.20 11.54
CA GLU A 272 24.55 -13.01 12.71
C GLU A 272 23.37 -13.35 13.63
N ARG A 273 22.42 -12.42 13.79
CA ARG A 273 21.28 -12.53 14.70
C ARG A 273 20.03 -11.98 14.01
N PRO A 274 19.33 -12.80 13.20
CA PRO A 274 18.07 -12.41 12.59
C PRO A 274 17.06 -11.96 13.65
N GLY A 275 16.40 -10.82 13.42
CA GLY A 275 15.55 -10.15 14.40
C GLY A 275 16.24 -9.01 15.17
N GLU A 276 17.56 -8.90 15.14
CA GLU A 276 18.28 -7.79 15.77
C GLU A 276 18.73 -6.72 14.76
N LEU A 277 18.11 -5.55 14.84
CA LEU A 277 18.42 -4.39 14.02
C LEU A 277 19.26 -3.39 14.83
N SER A 278 20.55 -3.29 14.51
CA SER A 278 21.45 -2.31 15.11
C SER A 278 21.74 -1.16 14.13
N PHE A 279 21.46 0.08 14.54
CA PHE A 279 21.51 1.24 13.64
C PHE A 279 21.67 2.58 14.36
N VAL A 280 22.15 3.59 13.64
CA VAL A 280 22.08 5.00 14.05
C VAL A 280 21.01 5.66 13.18
N PRO A 281 19.81 6.00 13.70
CA PRO A 281 18.70 6.44 12.84
C PRO A 281 18.96 7.83 12.23
N PRO A 282 18.46 8.12 11.02
CA PRO A 282 18.14 9.48 10.61
C PRO A 282 17.30 10.22 11.66
N ASP A 283 17.37 11.55 11.69
CA ASP A 283 16.44 12.33 12.51
C ASP A 283 15.09 12.48 11.79
N GLY A 284 13.98 12.50 12.54
CA GLY A 284 12.64 12.56 11.98
C GLY A 284 12.05 11.19 11.62
N ARG A 285 11.15 11.17 10.64
CA ARG A 285 10.43 9.97 10.18
C ARG A 285 11.11 9.40 8.95
N PHE A 286 11.37 8.09 8.95
CA PHE A 286 11.95 7.37 7.81
C PHE A 286 11.48 5.91 7.78
N VAL A 287 11.68 5.22 6.66
CA VAL A 287 11.45 3.77 6.57
C VAL A 287 12.72 3.05 7.00
N LEU A 288 12.66 2.27 8.07
CA LEU A 288 13.79 1.52 8.61
C LEU A 288 14.01 0.21 7.85
N ALA A 289 12.94 -0.51 7.55
CA ALA A 289 12.99 -1.78 6.85
C ALA A 289 11.68 -2.09 6.12
N GLY A 290 11.76 -2.83 5.02
CA GLY A 290 10.67 -3.54 4.38
C GLY A 290 10.92 -5.05 4.44
N TYR A 291 9.87 -5.84 4.43
CA TYR A 291 9.97 -7.31 4.43
C TYR A 291 8.73 -7.94 3.82
N GLU A 292 8.83 -9.21 3.46
CA GLU A 292 7.71 -10.05 3.03
C GLU A 292 7.58 -11.24 4.00
N VAL A 293 6.36 -11.75 4.17
CA VAL A 293 6.08 -12.98 4.93
C VAL A 293 5.10 -13.84 4.15
N ASP A 294 5.48 -15.08 3.85
CA ASP A 294 4.57 -16.10 3.36
C ASP A 294 3.79 -16.71 4.55
N LEU A 295 2.49 -16.46 4.60
CA LEU A 295 1.61 -16.87 5.69
C LEU A 295 1.17 -18.33 5.57
N LEU A 296 1.35 -18.96 4.41
CA LEU A 296 1.07 -20.39 4.23
C LEU A 296 2.28 -21.24 4.66
N GLY A 297 3.47 -20.65 4.61
CA GLY A 297 4.73 -21.28 4.98
C GLY A 297 5.07 -22.51 4.13
N SER A 298 6.08 -23.27 4.56
CA SER A 298 6.49 -24.50 3.87
C SER A 298 5.40 -25.59 3.81
N ALA A 299 4.42 -25.55 4.71
CA ALA A 299 3.25 -26.45 4.72
C ALA A 299 2.25 -26.20 3.59
N ALA A 300 2.38 -25.07 2.87
CA ALA A 300 1.59 -24.78 1.69
C ALA A 300 1.76 -25.88 0.63
N LEU A 301 3.00 -26.31 0.39
CA LEU A 301 3.33 -27.34 -0.60
C LEU A 301 2.64 -28.67 -0.31
N ASP A 302 2.58 -29.08 0.96
CA ASP A 302 1.89 -30.30 1.40
C ASP A 302 0.38 -30.20 1.21
N SER A 303 -0.17 -28.98 1.34
CA SER A 303 -1.59 -28.73 1.12
C SER A 303 -1.96 -28.95 -0.35
N PHE A 304 -1.07 -28.66 -1.31
CA PHE A 304 -1.30 -28.86 -2.76
C PHE A 304 -1.21 -30.32 -3.21
N SER A 305 -0.80 -31.22 -2.32
CA SER A 305 -0.92 -32.65 -2.55
C SER A 305 -2.39 -33.10 -2.53
N THR A 306 -2.83 -33.77 -3.59
CA THR A 306 -4.18 -34.36 -3.77
C THR A 306 -4.56 -35.39 -2.71
N ALA A 307 -3.64 -35.77 -1.82
CA ALA A 307 -3.85 -36.76 -0.76
C ALA A 307 -4.46 -36.17 0.53
N THR A 308 -4.58 -34.84 0.67
CA THR A 308 -5.02 -34.22 1.93
C THR A 308 -6.53 -33.93 1.96
N THR A 309 -7.20 -34.40 3.02
CA THR A 309 -8.65 -34.20 3.23
C THR A 309 -8.92 -32.76 3.69
N ALA A 310 -10.12 -32.22 3.41
CA ALA A 310 -10.52 -30.84 3.72
C ALA A 310 -10.33 -30.36 5.19
N LYS A 311 -10.07 -31.26 6.13
CA LYS A 311 -9.81 -30.97 7.55
C LYS A 311 -8.36 -30.55 7.87
N SER A 312 -7.42 -30.66 6.93
CA SER A 312 -6.01 -30.32 7.15
C SER A 312 -5.55 -29.06 6.42
N LEU A 313 -6.46 -28.25 5.87
CA LEU A 313 -6.08 -26.99 5.21
C LEU A 313 -5.53 -26.00 6.24
N PRO A 314 -4.45 -25.26 5.90
CA PRO A 314 -3.90 -24.22 6.76
C PRO A 314 -4.99 -23.18 7.01
N LYS A 315 -5.42 -23.07 8.27
CA LYS A 315 -6.46 -22.13 8.67
C LYS A 315 -5.87 -20.73 8.74
N LEU A 316 -5.92 -20.01 7.63
CA LEU A 316 -5.47 -18.62 7.56
C LEU A 316 -6.37 -17.75 8.43
N ASN A 317 -5.77 -17.03 9.38
CA ASN A 317 -6.50 -16.19 10.33
C ASN A 317 -6.78 -14.80 9.73
N VAL A 318 -7.52 -14.74 8.63
CA VAL A 318 -7.92 -13.48 7.98
C VAL A 318 -9.12 -12.86 8.72
N PRO A 319 -9.21 -11.52 8.82
CA PRO A 319 -10.34 -10.82 9.42
C PRO A 319 -11.70 -11.07 8.75
N ALA A 320 -11.70 -11.17 7.42
CA ALA A 320 -12.89 -11.38 6.63
C ALA A 320 -12.57 -12.14 5.33
N THR A 321 -13.52 -12.94 4.87
CA THR A 321 -13.47 -13.60 3.57
C THR A 321 -14.79 -13.41 2.85
N VAL A 322 -14.77 -13.53 1.52
CA VAL A 322 -15.96 -13.42 0.68
C VAL A 322 -16.09 -14.67 -0.20
N SER A 323 -17.32 -15.05 -0.54
CA SER A 323 -17.61 -16.07 -1.56
C SER A 323 -18.69 -15.59 -2.51
N VAL A 324 -18.52 -15.89 -3.79
CA VAL A 324 -19.44 -15.51 -4.87
C VAL A 324 -20.18 -16.77 -5.34
N HIS A 325 -21.50 -16.70 -5.38
CA HIS A 325 -22.38 -17.76 -5.84
C HIS A 325 -23.11 -17.25 -7.08
N PRO A 326 -22.58 -17.49 -8.29
CA PRO A 326 -23.18 -17.00 -9.53
C PRO A 326 -24.31 -17.91 -10.03
N SER A 327 -25.03 -17.43 -11.05
CA SER A 327 -25.97 -18.21 -11.87
C SER A 327 -27.13 -18.84 -11.07
N LEU A 328 -27.65 -18.10 -10.10
CA LEU A 328 -28.81 -18.47 -9.30
C LEU A 328 -30.13 -18.12 -10.02
N GLY A 329 -31.22 -18.74 -9.57
CA GLY A 329 -32.55 -18.54 -10.13
C GLY A 329 -32.83 -19.40 -11.38
N PRO A 330 -34.06 -19.34 -11.92
CA PRO A 330 -34.51 -20.24 -12.99
C PRO A 330 -33.79 -20.03 -14.32
N ILE A 331 -33.38 -18.80 -14.62
CA ILE A 331 -32.64 -18.43 -15.84
C ILE A 331 -31.16 -18.11 -15.57
N GLY A 332 -30.68 -18.38 -14.36
CA GLY A 332 -29.30 -18.13 -13.97
C GLY A 332 -28.88 -16.65 -14.00
N SER A 333 -29.80 -15.70 -13.79
CA SER A 333 -29.53 -14.25 -13.84
C SER A 333 -29.07 -13.66 -12.50
N ASP A 334 -29.21 -14.40 -11.42
CA ASP A 334 -28.98 -13.89 -10.07
C ASP A 334 -27.60 -14.31 -9.56
N PHE A 335 -27.03 -13.51 -8.67
CA PHE A 335 -25.82 -13.87 -7.94
C PHE A 335 -25.95 -13.49 -6.47
N GLU A 336 -25.26 -14.24 -5.61
CA GLU A 336 -25.13 -13.92 -4.19
C GLU A 336 -23.66 -13.78 -3.81
N VAL A 337 -23.35 -12.71 -3.08
CA VAL A 337 -22.03 -12.48 -2.49
C VAL A 337 -22.17 -12.61 -0.97
N ARG A 338 -21.46 -13.56 -0.39
CA ARG A 338 -21.51 -13.85 1.05
C ARG A 338 -20.20 -13.44 1.71
N LEU A 339 -20.30 -12.52 2.64
CA LEU A 339 -19.24 -12.11 3.55
C LEU A 339 -19.25 -12.99 4.80
N GLN A 340 -18.06 -13.42 5.23
CA GLN A 340 -17.84 -14.10 6.49
C GLN A 340 -16.78 -13.36 7.31
N LEU A 341 -17.12 -13.05 8.56
CA LEU A 341 -16.27 -12.30 9.48
C LEU A 341 -15.70 -13.20 10.55
N ASN A 342 -14.41 -13.05 10.84
CA ASN A 342 -13.72 -13.86 11.83
C ASN A 342 -13.92 -13.29 13.26
N PRO A 343 -14.51 -14.04 14.20
CA PRO A 343 -14.86 -13.53 15.53
C PRO A 343 -13.65 -13.10 16.38
N ARG A 344 -12.42 -13.47 15.99
CA ARG A 344 -11.20 -12.97 16.62
C ARG A 344 -11.05 -11.44 16.53
N PHE A 345 -11.67 -10.82 15.53
CA PHE A 345 -11.52 -9.39 15.23
C PHE A 345 -12.69 -8.53 15.74
N THR A 346 -13.38 -9.01 16.77
CA THR A 346 -14.51 -8.31 17.41
C THR A 346 -14.10 -7.11 18.27
N GLY A 347 -12.80 -6.89 18.52
CA GLY A 347 -12.33 -5.89 19.48
C GLY A 347 -12.59 -6.22 20.94
N LYS A 348 -13.06 -7.45 21.25
CA LYS A 348 -13.25 -7.93 22.63
C LYS A 348 -12.10 -8.86 23.00
N SER A 349 -11.42 -8.56 24.10
CA SER A 349 -10.47 -9.50 24.70
C SER A 349 -11.24 -10.73 25.19
N ALA A 350 -10.72 -11.94 24.96
CA ALA A 350 -11.27 -13.14 25.58
C ALA A 350 -11.20 -12.96 27.09
N SER A 351 -12.36 -12.80 27.74
CA SER A 351 -12.44 -12.69 29.20
C SER A 351 -11.71 -13.89 29.84
N PRO A 352 -10.85 -13.69 30.85
CA PRO A 352 -10.33 -14.81 31.61
C PRO A 352 -11.51 -15.52 32.27
N HIS A 353 -11.41 -16.86 32.36
CA HIS A 353 -12.38 -17.73 33.02
C HIS A 353 -12.91 -17.14 34.34
N PRO A 354 -14.17 -17.42 34.74
CA PRO A 354 -14.72 -16.94 35.99
C PRO A 354 -13.95 -17.60 37.15
N SER A 355 -13.00 -16.88 37.75
CA SER A 355 -12.43 -17.27 39.02
C SER A 355 -13.52 -17.13 40.09
N THR A 356 -13.82 -18.24 40.73
CA THR A 356 -14.69 -18.35 41.90
C THR A 356 -14.37 -17.28 42.96
N MET A 357 -15.40 -16.53 43.32
CA MET A 357 -15.63 -15.81 44.58
C MET A 357 -14.45 -15.66 45.55
N ALA A 358 -14.06 -14.40 45.80
CA ALA A 358 -13.74 -13.94 47.15
C ALA A 358 -14.22 -12.49 47.29
N ALA A 359 -15.29 -12.32 48.06
CA ALA A 359 -15.82 -11.03 48.44
C ALA A 359 -14.83 -10.30 49.38
N LYS A 360 -14.44 -9.08 49.01
CA LYS A 360 -14.09 -8.04 49.98
C LYS A 360 -14.43 -6.68 49.39
N GLY A 361 -15.32 -5.98 50.10
CA GLY A 361 -15.95 -4.75 49.65
C GLY A 361 -15.01 -3.55 49.57
N GLY A 362 -15.40 -2.61 48.71
CA GLY A 362 -14.83 -1.27 48.61
C GLY A 362 -15.81 -0.38 47.85
N LEU A 363 -16.41 0.56 48.57
CA LEU A 363 -17.34 1.57 48.05
C LEU A 363 -16.60 2.57 47.16
N GLY A 364 -17.10 2.80 45.95
CA GLY A 364 -16.60 3.84 45.05
C GLY A 364 -17.48 3.97 43.80
N ARG A 365 -18.65 4.62 43.94
CA ARG A 365 -19.46 5.07 42.81
C ARG A 365 -18.76 6.25 42.14
N GLY A 366 -18.31 6.07 40.90
CA GLY A 366 -17.84 7.12 40.01
C GLY A 366 -18.63 7.08 38.70
N LEU A 367 -19.15 8.25 38.30
CA LEU A 367 -20.15 8.48 37.26
C LEU A 367 -19.74 8.04 35.85
N GLY A 368 -20.76 7.68 35.06
CA GLY A 368 -20.64 7.28 33.66
C GLY A 368 -20.00 8.33 32.77
N GLY A 369 -18.96 7.92 32.06
CA GLY A 369 -18.46 8.55 30.84
C GLY A 369 -18.87 7.70 29.64
N ALA A 370 -19.36 8.35 28.59
CA ALA A 370 -19.69 7.73 27.31
C ALA A 370 -18.51 6.92 26.73
N PRO A 371 -18.75 5.84 25.98
CA PRO A 371 -17.67 5.06 25.39
C PRO A 371 -17.05 5.86 24.24
N PHE A 372 -15.88 6.43 24.48
CA PHE A 372 -15.01 6.90 23.41
C PHE A 372 -14.63 5.69 22.54
N SER A 373 -14.61 5.89 21.21
CA SER A 373 -14.35 4.89 20.17
C SER A 373 -13.29 3.86 20.57
N SER A 374 -13.67 2.58 20.62
CA SER A 374 -12.75 1.48 20.91
C SER A 374 -11.79 1.26 19.74
N SER A 375 -10.65 1.96 19.75
CA SER A 375 -9.53 1.66 18.86
C SER A 375 -9.01 0.25 19.19
N GLY A 376 -8.90 -0.62 18.18
CA GLY A 376 -8.38 -1.98 18.34
C GLY A 376 -6.99 -2.01 18.97
N THR A 377 -6.72 -3.04 19.77
CA THR A 377 -5.41 -3.27 20.43
C THR A 377 -4.84 -4.62 20.03
N THR A 378 -3.57 -4.89 20.33
CA THR A 378 -2.97 -6.21 20.08
C THR A 378 -3.66 -7.35 20.84
N ALA A 379 -4.24 -7.08 22.02
CA ALA A 379 -5.00 -8.06 22.79
C ALA A 379 -6.45 -8.23 22.30
N ALA A 380 -6.97 -7.23 21.56
CA ALA A 380 -8.36 -7.18 21.12
C ALA A 380 -8.43 -6.40 19.79
N PRO A 381 -8.01 -7.03 18.67
CA PRO A 381 -7.98 -6.35 17.39
C PRO A 381 -9.41 -6.15 16.88
N ALA A 382 -9.64 -5.01 16.22
CA ALA A 382 -10.94 -4.62 15.70
C ALA A 382 -10.79 -4.16 14.26
N ILE A 383 -11.76 -4.55 13.41
CA ILE A 383 -11.87 -4.06 12.04
C ILE A 383 -12.46 -2.64 12.09
N GLU A 384 -11.81 -1.67 11.46
CA GLU A 384 -12.30 -0.29 11.43
C GLU A 384 -13.21 -0.02 10.24
N ASP A 385 -12.73 -0.25 9.03
CA ASP A 385 -13.53 -0.10 7.81
C ASP A 385 -13.42 -1.35 6.97
N MET A 386 -14.49 -1.65 6.22
CA MET A 386 -14.53 -2.78 5.31
C MET A 386 -15.33 -2.45 4.05
N VAL A 387 -14.76 -2.79 2.90
CA VAL A 387 -15.37 -2.61 1.59
C VAL A 387 -15.19 -3.88 0.79
N ILE A 388 -16.30 -4.43 0.31
CA ILE A 388 -16.32 -5.55 -0.63
C ILE A 388 -16.47 -4.96 -2.02
N HIS A 389 -15.54 -5.29 -2.91
CA HIS A 389 -15.52 -4.85 -4.30
C HIS A 389 -15.76 -6.05 -5.21
N ILE A 390 -16.81 -5.98 -6.01
CA ILE A 390 -17.28 -7.06 -6.89
C ILE A 390 -17.16 -6.55 -8.33
N PRO A 391 -16.08 -6.90 -9.06
CA PRO A 391 -15.95 -6.53 -10.47
C PRO A 391 -17.02 -7.22 -11.32
N LEU A 392 -17.52 -6.49 -12.31
CA LEU A 392 -18.51 -6.94 -13.27
C LEU A 392 -17.91 -6.97 -14.68
N PRO A 393 -18.30 -7.95 -15.53
CA PRO A 393 -17.96 -7.93 -16.95
C PRO A 393 -18.48 -6.67 -17.65
N SER A 394 -17.77 -6.21 -18.68
CA SER A 394 -18.17 -5.02 -19.46
C SER A 394 -19.48 -5.19 -20.23
N SER A 395 -19.95 -6.43 -20.40
CA SER A 395 -21.24 -6.77 -21.01
C SER A 395 -22.45 -6.57 -20.08
N VAL A 396 -22.22 -6.31 -18.78
CA VAL A 396 -23.28 -5.98 -17.83
C VAL A 396 -23.75 -4.55 -18.07
N ARG A 397 -25.00 -4.39 -18.49
CA ARG A 397 -25.62 -3.08 -18.70
C ARG A 397 -26.15 -2.48 -17.39
N ASN A 398 -26.74 -3.33 -16.56
CA ASN A 398 -27.33 -2.91 -15.30
C ASN A 398 -27.37 -4.07 -14.28
N VAL A 399 -27.47 -3.73 -13.00
CA VAL A 399 -27.74 -4.66 -11.91
C VAL A 399 -29.04 -4.26 -11.24
N THR A 400 -30.05 -5.10 -11.35
CA THR A 400 -31.35 -4.91 -10.71
C THR A 400 -31.42 -5.68 -9.39
N ASP A 401 -32.41 -5.34 -8.56
CA ASP A 401 -32.71 -6.05 -7.31
C ASP A 401 -31.54 -6.15 -6.31
N LEU A 402 -30.55 -5.25 -6.43
CA LEU A 402 -29.38 -5.19 -5.56
C LEU A 402 -29.81 -4.86 -4.12
N ARG A 403 -29.66 -5.83 -3.22
CA ARG A 403 -30.03 -5.67 -1.81
C ARG A 403 -29.27 -6.59 -0.89
N VAL A 404 -29.02 -6.13 0.32
CA VAL A 404 -28.50 -6.95 1.42
C VAL A 404 -29.63 -7.85 1.93
N LEU A 405 -29.53 -9.16 1.69
CA LEU A 405 -30.51 -10.16 2.16
C LEU A 405 -30.36 -10.49 3.64
N ARG A 406 -29.11 -10.52 4.12
CA ARG A 406 -28.78 -10.87 5.50
C ARG A 406 -27.65 -9.98 5.96
N GLY A 407 -27.78 -9.42 7.16
CA GLY A 407 -26.75 -8.57 7.77
C GLY A 407 -26.99 -7.08 7.50
N THR A 408 -25.90 -6.33 7.32
CA THR A 408 -25.88 -4.86 7.26
C THR A 408 -24.92 -4.39 6.17
N GLY A 409 -24.84 -3.08 5.97
CA GLY A 409 -23.98 -2.43 4.97
C GLY A 409 -24.77 -1.78 3.84
N ASP A 410 -24.11 -0.86 3.16
CA ASP A 410 -24.64 -0.09 2.05
C ASP A 410 -24.00 -0.56 0.75
N ALA A 411 -24.83 -1.03 -0.19
CA ALA A 411 -24.39 -1.54 -1.48
C ALA A 411 -24.84 -0.58 -2.58
N ALA A 412 -23.86 -0.04 -3.30
CA ALA A 412 -24.08 0.94 -4.36
C ALA A 412 -23.59 0.40 -5.70
N TYR A 413 -24.37 0.70 -6.74
CA TYR A 413 -24.06 0.44 -8.14
C TYR A 413 -24.76 1.52 -8.98
N ALA A 414 -24.01 2.23 -9.84
CA ALA A 414 -24.60 3.07 -10.86
C ALA A 414 -24.65 2.32 -12.20
N PRO A 415 -25.72 2.49 -13.03
CA PRO A 415 -25.78 1.88 -14.35
C PRO A 415 -24.57 2.25 -15.21
N GLY A 416 -23.88 1.23 -15.74
CA GLY A 416 -22.64 1.39 -16.52
C GLY A 416 -21.36 1.29 -15.69
N ASP A 417 -21.44 1.23 -14.36
CA ASP A 417 -20.28 0.91 -13.52
C ASP A 417 -19.79 -0.52 -13.82
N GLN A 418 -18.47 -0.70 -13.79
CA GLN A 418 -17.83 -2.01 -13.98
C GLN A 418 -17.64 -2.78 -12.66
N TYR A 419 -18.25 -2.32 -11.57
CA TYR A 419 -18.14 -2.97 -10.27
C TYR A 419 -19.27 -2.55 -9.33
N ILE A 420 -19.50 -3.37 -8.30
CA ILE A 420 -20.37 -3.05 -7.17
C ILE A 420 -19.47 -2.80 -5.96
N GLU A 421 -19.77 -1.73 -5.21
CA GLU A 421 -19.17 -1.50 -3.90
C GLU A 421 -20.17 -1.75 -2.79
N TRP A 422 -19.82 -2.64 -1.88
CA TRP A 422 -20.57 -2.90 -0.67
C TRP A 422 -19.76 -2.53 0.56
N ARG A 423 -20.16 -1.45 1.21
CA ARG A 423 -19.45 -0.83 2.33
C ARG A 423 -20.10 -1.22 3.64
N ILE A 424 -19.28 -1.59 4.63
CA ILE A 424 -19.73 -1.93 5.97
C ILE A 424 -18.88 -1.16 6.98
N SER A 425 -19.53 -0.30 7.75
CA SER A 425 -18.88 0.55 8.74
C SER A 425 -18.43 -0.23 9.99
N SER A 426 -17.45 0.30 10.72
CA SER A 426 -17.04 -0.22 12.06
C SER A 426 -18.22 -0.55 12.98
N ARG A 427 -19.22 0.34 13.02
CA ARG A 427 -20.41 0.18 13.86
C ARG A 427 -21.24 -1.04 13.42
N GLU A 428 -21.47 -1.19 12.13
CA GLU A 428 -22.21 -2.31 11.55
C GLU A 428 -21.49 -3.64 11.75
N ILE A 429 -20.16 -3.66 11.59
CA ILE A 429 -19.32 -4.82 11.91
C ILE A 429 -19.51 -5.22 13.38
N GLY A 430 -19.44 -4.24 14.29
CA GLY A 430 -19.68 -4.48 15.72
C GLY A 430 -21.05 -5.09 16.01
N ILE A 431 -22.11 -4.63 15.31
CA ILE A 431 -23.46 -5.17 15.43
C ILE A 431 -23.52 -6.60 14.90
N LEU A 432 -23.04 -6.85 13.68
CA LEU A 432 -23.00 -8.19 13.07
C LEU A 432 -22.29 -9.20 13.96
N MET A 433 -21.13 -8.82 14.47
CA MET A 433 -20.29 -9.66 15.33
C MET A 433 -20.90 -9.89 16.71
N SER A 434 -21.72 -8.96 17.23
CA SER A 434 -22.43 -9.14 18.51
C SER A 434 -23.55 -10.18 18.44
N GLN A 435 -24.07 -10.47 17.24
CA GLN A 435 -25.11 -11.46 17.00
C GLN A 435 -24.56 -12.88 16.87
N ASP A 436 -23.24 -13.05 16.75
CA ASP A 436 -22.62 -14.37 16.74
C ASP A 436 -22.81 -15.01 18.13
N ARG A 437 -23.52 -16.14 18.18
CA ARG A 437 -23.85 -16.87 19.41
C ARG A 437 -22.68 -17.73 19.92
N GLY A 438 -21.45 -17.45 19.47
CA GLY A 438 -20.25 -18.19 19.88
C GLY A 438 -20.11 -19.56 19.22
N GLY A 439 -20.77 -19.78 18.08
CA GLY A 439 -20.69 -21.05 17.34
C GLY A 439 -19.36 -21.26 16.60
N GLY A 440 -18.44 -20.30 16.66
CA GLY A 440 -17.10 -20.38 16.05
C GLY A 440 -17.08 -20.20 14.52
N ILE A 441 -18.25 -20.06 13.87
CA ILE A 441 -18.39 -19.86 12.43
C ILE A 441 -18.19 -18.38 12.06
N GLY A 442 -18.38 -17.46 13.02
CA GLY A 442 -18.30 -16.02 12.81
C GLY A 442 -19.61 -15.42 12.28
N ALA A 443 -19.65 -14.10 12.15
CA ALA A 443 -20.80 -13.40 11.60
C ALA A 443 -20.81 -13.48 10.07
N THR A 444 -22.00 -13.50 9.47
CA THR A 444 -22.17 -13.54 8.01
C THR A 444 -23.12 -12.45 7.54
N ALA A 445 -22.83 -11.91 6.36
CA ALA A 445 -23.74 -11.03 5.64
C ALA A 445 -23.82 -11.46 4.17
N THR A 446 -24.96 -11.25 3.52
CA THR A 446 -25.21 -11.67 2.14
C THR A 446 -25.82 -10.55 1.33
N LEU A 447 -25.20 -10.23 0.20
CA LEU A 447 -25.69 -9.34 -0.84
C LEU A 447 -26.23 -10.19 -2.00
N ARG A 448 -27.36 -9.78 -2.58
CA ARG A 448 -27.90 -10.38 -3.81
C ARG A 448 -28.13 -9.29 -4.85
N GLY A 449 -27.88 -9.63 -6.11
CA GLY A 449 -28.26 -8.82 -7.26
C GLY A 449 -28.61 -9.69 -8.46
N THR A 450 -29.20 -9.06 -9.47
CA THR A 450 -29.59 -9.69 -10.74
C THR A 450 -28.91 -8.92 -11.87
N VAL A 451 -28.12 -9.61 -12.69
CA VAL A 451 -27.43 -8.97 -13.82
C VAL A 451 -28.35 -8.87 -15.04
N VAL A 452 -28.25 -7.75 -15.73
CA VAL A 452 -28.94 -7.50 -17.00
C VAL A 452 -27.88 -7.20 -18.06
N GLY A 453 -27.82 -8.05 -19.07
CA GLY A 453 -26.88 -7.89 -20.18
C GLY A 453 -27.33 -6.83 -21.18
N GLN A 454 -26.45 -6.52 -22.11
CA GLN A 454 -26.86 -5.81 -23.32
C GLN A 454 -27.79 -6.73 -24.13
N ASP A 455 -28.98 -6.23 -24.49
CA ASP A 455 -29.89 -6.98 -25.36
C ASP A 455 -29.15 -7.23 -26.68
N VAL A 456 -28.88 -8.50 -26.97
CA VAL A 456 -28.67 -8.93 -28.35
C VAL A 456 -30.07 -8.94 -28.93
N GLU A 457 -30.56 -7.75 -29.31
CA GLU A 457 -31.78 -7.66 -30.11
C GLU A 457 -31.60 -8.59 -31.31
N ASP A 458 -32.67 -9.30 -31.63
CA ASP A 458 -32.80 -10.31 -32.67
C ASP A 458 -32.24 -9.84 -34.04
N GLU A 459 -30.93 -9.86 -34.24
CA GLU A 459 -30.36 -9.97 -35.59
C GLU A 459 -30.50 -11.42 -36.01
N SER A 460 -31.64 -11.68 -36.63
CA SER A 460 -31.79 -12.78 -37.57
C SER A 460 -30.57 -12.85 -38.49
N SER A 461 -29.89 -14.00 -38.46
CA SER A 461 -28.96 -14.54 -39.45
C SER A 461 -27.72 -13.72 -39.82
N ASP A 462 -26.57 -14.36 -39.62
CA ASP A 462 -25.27 -14.09 -40.25
C ASP A 462 -24.42 -12.92 -39.69
N ALA A 463 -23.72 -13.19 -38.59
CA ALA A 463 -22.43 -12.56 -38.31
C ALA A 463 -21.48 -13.57 -37.64
N LEU A 464 -20.77 -14.32 -38.49
CA LEU A 464 -19.51 -14.96 -38.11
C LEU A 464 -18.45 -13.87 -37.88
N ASP A 465 -17.63 -14.08 -36.85
CA ASP A 465 -16.31 -13.48 -36.60
C ASP A 465 -16.26 -12.11 -35.88
N SER A 466 -16.13 -12.15 -34.56
CA SER A 466 -15.30 -11.18 -33.83
C SER A 466 -14.71 -11.83 -32.57
N GLY A 467 -13.38 -11.90 -32.53
CA GLY A 467 -12.60 -12.66 -31.56
C GLY A 467 -12.69 -12.20 -30.10
N GLY A 468 -12.72 -13.20 -29.21
CA GLY A 468 -12.63 -13.13 -27.73
C GLY A 468 -12.48 -14.55 -27.17
N PRO A 469 -11.88 -14.77 -25.98
CA PRO A 469 -10.91 -15.83 -25.74
C PRO A 469 -11.50 -17.24 -25.78
N VAL A 470 -10.77 -18.11 -26.48
CA VAL A 470 -11.04 -19.54 -26.64
C VAL A 470 -11.09 -20.26 -25.28
N SER A 471 -12.28 -20.77 -24.94
CA SER A 471 -12.43 -21.78 -23.88
C SER A 471 -12.33 -23.16 -24.54
N PHE A 472 -11.25 -23.90 -24.24
CA PHE A 472 -11.10 -25.29 -24.66
C PHE A 472 -12.12 -26.16 -23.90
N SER A 473 -13.20 -26.57 -24.58
CA SER A 473 -14.00 -27.71 -24.16
C SER A 473 -13.88 -28.82 -25.20
N THR A 474 -13.23 -29.90 -24.79
CA THR A 474 -13.10 -31.17 -25.51
C THR A 474 -14.49 -31.77 -25.71
N SER A 475 -15.06 -31.63 -26.91
CA SER A 475 -16.29 -32.33 -27.30
C SER A 475 -15.92 -33.58 -28.07
N THR A 476 -16.12 -34.73 -27.44
CA THR A 476 -16.15 -36.04 -28.08
C THR A 476 -17.34 -36.06 -29.05
N TYR A 477 -17.06 -36.29 -30.33
CA TYR A 477 -18.07 -36.41 -31.38
C TYR A 477 -18.80 -37.75 -31.24
N ASP A 478 -20.12 -37.70 -31.13
CA ASP A 478 -21.01 -38.84 -31.32
C ASP A 478 -21.76 -38.61 -32.64
N TYR A 479 -21.59 -39.53 -33.59
CA TYR A 479 -22.22 -39.51 -34.91
C TYR A 479 -23.45 -40.41 -34.83
N ASP A 480 -24.65 -39.86 -35.02
CA ASP A 480 -25.83 -40.65 -35.38
C ASP A 480 -26.31 -40.24 -36.77
N ASP A 481 -26.45 -41.27 -37.61
CA ASP A 481 -26.65 -41.26 -39.06
C ASP A 481 -28.15 -41.23 -39.39
N ASP A 482 -28.56 -40.34 -40.29
CA ASP A 482 -29.94 -40.21 -40.76
C ASP A 482 -30.31 -41.38 -41.69
N GLN A 483 -31.33 -42.16 -41.33
CA GLN A 483 -32.08 -42.97 -42.30
C GLN A 483 -33.56 -42.58 -42.35
N THR A 484 -33.94 -42.14 -43.55
CA THR A 484 -35.29 -41.90 -44.03
C THR A 484 -36.21 -43.12 -43.90
N THR A 485 -37.41 -42.93 -43.35
CA THR A 485 -38.59 -43.67 -43.84
C THR A 485 -39.89 -42.90 -43.59
N THR A 486 -40.59 -42.60 -44.68
CA THR A 486 -41.96 -42.09 -44.74
C THR A 486 -42.95 -43.09 -44.15
N THR A 487 -43.81 -42.65 -43.22
CA THR A 487 -45.13 -43.26 -43.01
C THR A 487 -46.13 -42.19 -42.56
N THR A 488 -47.15 -41.97 -43.39
CA THR A 488 -48.31 -41.13 -43.15
C THR A 488 -49.27 -41.77 -42.13
N THR A 489 -49.55 -41.07 -41.03
CA THR A 489 -50.80 -41.28 -40.27
C THR A 489 -51.25 -39.97 -39.61
N SER A 490 -52.53 -39.64 -39.81
CA SER A 490 -53.25 -38.48 -39.30
C SER A 490 -53.79 -38.65 -37.87
N HIS A 491 -53.95 -37.53 -37.15
CA HIS A 491 -54.60 -37.33 -35.82
C HIS A 491 -53.75 -37.82 -34.61
N ILE A 492 -53.52 -37.11 -33.51
CA ILE A 492 -54.31 -36.15 -32.72
C ILE A 492 -53.35 -35.14 -32.05
N THR A 493 -53.67 -33.85 -32.14
CA THR A 493 -53.03 -32.75 -31.41
C THR A 493 -53.26 -32.91 -29.90
N THR A 494 -52.19 -33.10 -29.13
CA THR A 494 -52.18 -32.89 -27.68
C THR A 494 -51.36 -31.62 -27.40
N PRO A 495 -51.96 -30.48 -27.04
CA PRO A 495 -51.28 -29.18 -27.04
C PRO A 495 -50.49 -28.88 -25.75
N SER A 496 -49.77 -29.85 -25.18
CA SER A 496 -49.14 -29.66 -23.86
C SER A 496 -47.69 -30.14 -23.70
N GLN A 497 -47.06 -30.70 -24.74
CA GLN A 497 -45.64 -31.15 -24.67
C GLN A 497 -44.67 -30.31 -25.52
N SER A 498 -45.09 -29.72 -26.64
CA SER A 498 -44.20 -28.93 -27.51
C SER A 498 -43.75 -27.60 -26.88
N THR A 499 -44.62 -26.94 -26.12
CA THR A 499 -44.32 -25.65 -25.46
C THR A 499 -43.30 -25.81 -24.32
N LYS A 500 -43.31 -26.96 -23.61
CA LYS A 500 -42.35 -27.22 -22.53
C LYS A 500 -40.93 -27.43 -23.07
N GLN A 501 -40.80 -28.09 -24.22
CA GLN A 501 -39.51 -28.37 -24.84
C GLN A 501 -38.91 -27.11 -25.49
N GLN A 502 -39.73 -26.29 -26.17
CA GLN A 502 -39.30 -24.97 -26.66
C GLN A 502 -38.91 -24.01 -25.53
N ASN A 503 -39.64 -23.99 -24.41
CA ASN A 503 -39.28 -23.17 -23.26
C ASN A 503 -37.98 -23.65 -22.60
N ALA A 504 -37.75 -24.97 -22.51
CA ALA A 504 -36.51 -25.51 -21.97
C ALA A 504 -35.28 -25.14 -22.82
N ASP A 505 -35.41 -25.16 -24.15
CA ASP A 505 -34.34 -24.74 -25.06
C ASP A 505 -34.08 -23.23 -24.97
N ALA A 506 -35.13 -22.41 -24.87
CA ALA A 506 -35.01 -20.96 -24.68
C ALA A 506 -34.36 -20.60 -23.33
N ASP A 507 -34.74 -21.27 -22.26
CA ASP A 507 -34.15 -21.07 -20.93
C ASP A 507 -32.68 -21.53 -20.91
N SER A 508 -32.33 -22.63 -21.59
CA SER A 508 -30.94 -23.08 -21.70
C SER A 508 -30.04 -22.07 -22.43
N LYS A 509 -30.56 -21.39 -23.47
CA LYS A 509 -29.86 -20.31 -24.18
C LYS A 509 -29.68 -19.09 -23.27
N ARG A 510 -30.70 -18.70 -22.51
CA ARG A 510 -30.65 -17.60 -21.53
C ARG A 510 -29.67 -17.87 -20.39
N ILE A 511 -29.61 -19.11 -19.90
CA ILE A 511 -28.64 -19.51 -18.87
C ILE A 511 -27.21 -19.33 -19.41
N LYS A 512 -26.94 -19.75 -20.66
CA LYS A 512 -25.63 -19.58 -21.29
C LYS A 512 -25.26 -18.11 -21.48
N SER A 513 -26.19 -17.27 -21.93
CA SER A 513 -25.94 -15.82 -22.08
C SER A 513 -25.68 -15.14 -20.73
N ASN A 514 -26.49 -15.46 -19.72
CA ASN A 514 -26.38 -14.86 -18.39
C ASN A 514 -25.11 -15.30 -17.65
N LYS A 515 -24.59 -16.50 -17.92
CA LYS A 515 -23.35 -16.98 -17.34
C LYS A 515 -22.15 -16.06 -17.63
N VAL A 516 -22.10 -15.46 -18.81
CA VAL A 516 -21.02 -14.54 -19.23
C VAL A 516 -21.09 -13.19 -18.49
N LEU A 517 -22.26 -12.85 -17.94
CA LEU A 517 -22.50 -11.62 -17.19
C LEU A 517 -22.16 -11.74 -15.71
N MET A 518 -21.85 -12.94 -15.22
CA MET A 518 -21.63 -13.19 -13.80
C MET A 518 -20.32 -12.58 -13.30
N PRO A 519 -20.28 -12.08 -12.06
CA PRO A 519 -19.03 -11.70 -11.43
C PRO A 519 -18.11 -12.91 -11.30
N SER A 520 -16.83 -12.76 -11.68
CA SER A 520 -15.80 -13.81 -11.68
C SER A 520 -14.98 -13.88 -10.38
N CYS A 521 -15.05 -12.85 -9.56
CA CYS A 521 -14.46 -12.82 -8.23
C CYS A 521 -15.11 -11.75 -7.35
N ALA A 522 -14.77 -11.76 -6.07
CA ALA A 522 -14.98 -10.62 -5.18
C ALA A 522 -13.73 -10.41 -4.33
N THR A 523 -13.48 -9.15 -3.98
CA THR A 523 -12.34 -8.76 -3.16
C THR A 523 -12.79 -8.04 -1.90
N VAL A 524 -12.09 -8.26 -0.79
CA VAL A 524 -12.34 -7.57 0.48
C VAL A 524 -11.19 -6.63 0.79
N SER A 525 -11.53 -5.39 1.11
CA SER A 525 -10.63 -4.38 1.66
C SER A 525 -10.98 -4.16 3.13
N PHE A 526 -9.98 -4.04 3.99
CA PHE A 526 -10.17 -3.73 5.40
C PHE A 526 -8.94 -3.09 6.05
N SER A 527 -9.11 -2.53 7.23
CA SER A 527 -8.01 -2.11 8.11
C SER A 527 -8.21 -2.64 9.53
N VAL A 528 -7.12 -3.08 10.16
CA VAL A 528 -7.12 -3.60 11.53
C VAL A 528 -5.97 -2.97 12.31
N LYS A 529 -6.31 -2.21 13.35
CA LYS A 529 -5.31 -1.67 14.29
C LYS A 529 -4.95 -2.70 15.36
N GLY A 530 -3.66 -2.73 15.72
CA GLY A 530 -3.12 -3.59 16.76
C GLY A 530 -2.74 -4.99 16.30
N TRP A 531 -2.98 -5.36 15.04
CA TRP A 531 -2.74 -6.71 14.53
C TRP A 531 -1.86 -6.71 13.29
N LEU A 532 -0.98 -7.71 13.21
CA LEU A 532 -0.16 -8.03 12.05
C LEU A 532 -0.40 -9.50 11.66
N PRO A 533 -0.71 -9.82 10.39
CA PRO A 533 -0.86 -11.19 9.92
C PRO A 533 0.39 -12.04 10.13
N SER A 534 1.59 -11.48 10.00
CA SER A 534 2.85 -12.21 10.23
C SER A 534 3.03 -12.66 11.69
N GLY A 535 2.39 -11.97 12.64
CA GLY A 535 2.66 -12.13 14.07
C GLY A 535 3.97 -11.50 14.55
N ILE A 536 4.67 -10.74 13.70
CA ILE A 536 5.84 -9.96 14.10
C ILE A 536 5.45 -8.99 15.21
N LYS A 537 6.35 -8.80 16.18
CA LYS A 537 6.21 -7.83 17.26
C LYS A 537 7.55 -7.23 17.60
N VAL A 538 7.53 -5.99 18.07
CA VAL A 538 8.68 -5.35 18.72
C VAL A 538 8.80 -5.91 20.13
N GLU A 539 9.89 -6.61 20.40
CA GLU A 539 10.20 -7.13 21.73
C GLU A 539 10.86 -6.06 22.61
N SER A 540 11.86 -5.36 22.06
CA SER A 540 12.50 -4.25 22.75
C SER A 540 13.12 -3.25 21.78
N LEU A 541 13.24 -2.00 22.22
CA LEU A 541 13.98 -0.94 21.55
C LEU A 541 14.92 -0.31 22.58
N ASN A 542 16.22 -0.51 22.43
CA ASN A 542 17.24 -0.09 23.39
C ASN A 542 18.17 0.96 22.80
N VAL A 543 18.63 1.88 23.66
CA VAL A 543 19.65 2.88 23.32
C VAL A 543 20.97 2.42 23.93
N ASP A 544 21.98 2.16 23.11
CA ASP A 544 23.33 1.87 23.59
C ASP A 544 24.01 3.17 24.02
N GLN A 545 23.95 3.45 25.32
CA GLN A 545 24.50 4.67 25.91
C GLN A 545 26.02 4.80 25.73
N LYS A 546 26.76 3.69 25.59
CA LYS A 546 28.22 3.73 25.44
C LYS A 546 28.63 4.16 24.03
N ARG A 547 27.85 3.74 23.03
CA ARG A 547 28.10 4.06 21.61
C ARG A 547 27.43 5.35 21.18
N SER A 548 26.37 5.77 21.88
CA SER A 548 25.69 7.03 21.65
C SER A 548 26.55 8.23 22.04
N LYS A 549 26.46 9.31 21.27
CA LYS A 549 27.17 10.58 21.52
C LYS A 549 26.18 11.73 21.62
N GLY A 550 26.42 12.71 22.49
CA GLY A 550 25.57 13.90 22.60
C GLY A 550 24.19 13.68 23.25
N LEU A 551 23.88 12.44 23.67
CA LEU A 551 22.75 12.14 24.52
C LEU A 551 23.17 12.31 25.97
N GLY A 552 22.42 13.11 26.76
CA GLY A 552 22.73 13.33 28.17
C GLY A 552 22.74 12.02 28.96
N SER A 553 23.60 11.91 29.98
CA SER A 553 23.64 10.73 30.85
C SER A 553 22.28 10.52 31.52
N GLY A 554 21.76 9.29 31.46
CA GLY A 554 20.46 8.94 32.06
C GLY A 554 19.22 9.38 31.28
N VAL A 555 19.37 9.99 30.09
CA VAL A 555 18.20 10.32 29.25
C VAL A 555 17.57 9.05 28.69
N THR A 556 16.31 8.81 29.05
CA THR A 556 15.50 7.71 28.51
C THR A 556 14.43 8.27 27.57
N PRO A 557 14.58 8.12 26.24
CA PRO A 557 13.57 8.59 25.31
C PRO A 557 12.23 7.88 25.54
N TYR A 558 11.13 8.59 25.31
CA TYR A 558 9.81 7.98 25.21
C TYR A 558 9.77 6.99 24.04
N LYS A 559 9.08 5.87 24.20
CA LYS A 559 9.00 4.79 23.20
C LYS A 559 7.55 4.44 22.93
N GLY A 560 7.14 4.47 21.67
CA GLY A 560 5.83 3.99 21.23
C GLY A 560 5.96 2.93 20.14
N VAL A 561 5.00 2.01 20.09
CA VAL A 561 4.89 1.03 19.01
C VAL A 561 3.45 0.97 18.53
N LYS A 562 3.26 0.93 17.21
CA LYS A 562 1.96 0.76 16.57
C LYS A 562 2.01 -0.38 15.58
N TYR A 563 0.93 -1.14 15.54
CA TYR A 563 0.71 -2.21 14.58
C TYR A 563 -0.52 -1.88 13.75
N LEU A 564 -0.42 -2.02 12.43
CA LEU A 564 -1.52 -1.80 11.51
C LEU A 564 -1.46 -2.83 10.38
N CYS A 565 -2.56 -3.52 10.14
CA CYS A 565 -2.75 -4.28 8.92
C CYS A 565 -3.74 -3.56 8.01
N VAL A 566 -3.43 -3.46 6.73
CA VAL A 566 -4.30 -2.92 5.70
C VAL A 566 -4.42 -3.97 4.59
N SER A 567 -5.61 -4.14 4.04
CA SER A 567 -5.81 -4.88 2.79
C SER A 567 -6.60 -3.98 1.85
N ARG A 568 -6.08 -3.72 0.66
CA ARG A 568 -6.73 -2.91 -0.38
C ARG A 568 -7.05 -3.83 -1.56
N ARG A 569 -8.29 -4.31 -1.61
CA ARG A 569 -8.72 -5.39 -2.52
C ARG A 569 -7.84 -6.64 -2.43
N GLY A 570 -7.16 -6.83 -1.29
CA GLY A 570 -6.09 -7.81 -1.17
C GLY A 570 -6.61 -9.22 -0.87
N VAL A 571 -7.79 -9.38 -0.30
CA VAL A 571 -8.39 -10.71 -0.09
C VAL A 571 -9.36 -11.02 -1.23
N GLU A 572 -8.87 -11.75 -2.24
CA GLU A 572 -9.62 -12.17 -3.42
C GLU A 572 -10.17 -13.59 -3.24
N CYS A 573 -11.44 -13.78 -3.61
CA CYS A 573 -12.03 -15.10 -3.80
C CYS A 573 -12.55 -15.22 -5.23
N ARG A 574 -12.04 -16.22 -5.95
CA ARG A 574 -12.42 -16.52 -7.35
C ARG A 574 -13.63 -17.46 -7.36
N CYS A 575 -14.46 -17.40 -8.40
CA CYS A 575 -15.59 -18.31 -8.57
C CYS A 575 -15.44 -19.28 -9.75
#